data_AF-A0A6J0U9B9-F1
#
_entry.id   AF-A0A6J0U9B9-F1
#
_cell.length_a   1.000
_cell.length_b   1.000
_cell.length_c   1.000
_cell.angle_alpha   90.00
_cell.angle_beta   90.00
_cell.angle_gamma   90.00
#
_symmetry.space_group_name_H-M   'P 1'
#
loop_
_entity.id
_entity.type
_entity.pdbx_description
1 polymer ?
#
loop_
_entity_poly.entity_id
_entity_poly.type
_entity_poly.pdbx_seq_one_letter_code
_entity_poly.pdbx_strand_id
1 'polypeptide(L)'
;MATVRAKGNTRRHARPRWGLFGSLGPPSAPLPVSLAAPSGFYHVLCSAMGWEEVSVRGYAELDRVVREKRKAGCAIFVYFSGDKDPATGISWCPDCVKAEPIGRAELQNLPDGAVFIYCQVGDRAYWKDPDNEFRKNLKLTGVPTLLKYGTPQKLVEEECFNPELVRMLFQED
;
A
#
# COMPACT_ATOMS: atom_id res chain seq x y z
N MET A 1 -23.19 50.05 28.90
CA MET A 1 -24.04 50.48 27.76
C MET A 1 -24.85 49.28 27.30
N ALA A 2 -26.12 49.26 27.70
CA ALA A 2 -27.10 48.25 27.32
C ALA A 2 -27.97 48.85 26.20
N THR A 3 -28.31 48.04 25.19
CA THR A 3 -29.34 48.43 24.23
C THR A 3 -30.29 47.27 23.99
N VAL A 4 -31.48 47.43 24.56
CA VAL A 4 -32.68 46.61 24.38
C VAL A 4 -33.34 46.99 23.05
N ARG A 5 -33.89 46.03 22.30
CA ARG A 5 -35.02 46.29 21.40
C ARG A 5 -35.93 45.08 21.27
N ALA A 6 -37.16 45.28 21.74
CA ALA A 6 -38.32 44.40 21.59
C ALA A 6 -39.22 44.87 20.44
N LYS A 7 -40.02 43.95 19.88
CA LYS A 7 -41.40 44.07 19.31
C LYS A 7 -41.62 42.85 18.39
N GLY A 8 -42.77 42.20 18.31
CA GLY A 8 -44.10 42.54 18.78
C GLY A 8 -45.06 41.34 18.80
N ASN A 9 -46.27 41.65 19.23
CA ASN A 9 -47.34 40.80 19.75
C ASN A 9 -48.52 40.81 18.78
N THR A 10 -49.21 39.68 18.58
CA THR A 10 -50.65 39.65 18.28
C THR A 10 -51.30 38.34 18.75
N ARG A 11 -52.22 38.47 19.71
CA ARG A 11 -53.21 37.46 20.13
C ARG A 11 -54.35 37.37 19.11
N ARG A 12 -54.95 36.18 18.92
CA ARG A 12 -56.42 35.97 18.84
C ARG A 12 -56.82 34.56 19.35
N HIS A 13 -58.09 34.45 19.66
CA HIS A 13 -58.75 33.59 20.64
C HIS A 13 -59.24 32.21 20.13
N ALA A 14 -59.31 31.27 21.09
CA ALA A 14 -60.40 30.32 21.43
C ALA A 14 -60.88 29.19 20.48
N ARG A 15 -61.17 28.05 21.16
CA ARG A 15 -61.65 26.68 20.81
C ARG A 15 -63.11 26.63 20.28
N PRO A 16 -63.67 25.53 19.69
CA PRO A 16 -63.99 24.18 20.29
C PRO A 16 -63.66 22.98 19.34
N ARG A 17 -63.38 21.71 19.74
CA ARG A 17 -64.02 20.65 20.56
C ARG A 17 -65.00 19.73 19.74
N TRP A 18 -64.59 18.44 19.57
CA TRP A 18 -65.21 17.14 19.08
C TRP A 18 -65.27 16.74 17.60
N GLY A 19 -64.88 15.48 17.37
CA GLY A 19 -65.28 14.64 16.23
C GLY A 19 -64.48 13.32 16.20
N LEU A 20 -65.09 12.24 16.68
CA LEU A 20 -64.58 10.86 16.60
C LEU A 20 -64.41 10.38 15.14
N PHE A 21 -63.42 9.53 14.87
CA PHE A 21 -63.41 8.36 13.97
C PHE A 21 -61.94 7.87 14.03
N GLY A 22 -61.60 6.67 14.51
CA GLY A 22 -62.08 5.37 14.07
C GLY A 22 -61.09 4.80 13.05
N SER A 23 -60.49 3.66 13.37
CA SER A 23 -59.86 2.65 12.49
C SER A 23 -58.33 2.66 12.26
N LEU A 24 -57.74 1.57 12.79
CA LEU A 24 -56.80 0.64 12.14
C LEU A 24 -55.40 1.18 11.78
N GLY A 25 -54.44 0.90 12.66
CA GLY A 25 -53.01 0.93 12.32
C GLY A 25 -52.63 -0.25 11.41
N PRO A 26 -51.80 -0.04 10.37
CA PRO A 26 -51.30 -1.12 9.52
C PRO A 26 -50.22 -1.96 10.23
N PRO A 27 -50.02 -3.21 9.79
CA PRO A 27 -49.23 -4.22 10.48
C PRO A 27 -47.72 -3.99 10.36
N SER A 28 -47.02 -4.47 11.40
CA SER A 28 -45.57 -4.64 11.46
C SER A 28 -45.02 -5.37 10.24
N ALA A 29 -44.21 -4.67 9.46
CA ALA A 29 -43.41 -5.30 8.40
C ALA A 29 -42.35 -6.23 9.03
N PRO A 30 -42.18 -7.46 8.53
CA PRO A 30 -41.07 -8.30 8.94
C PRO A 30 -39.76 -7.73 8.38
N LEU A 31 -38.74 -7.67 9.25
CA LEU A 31 -37.37 -7.36 8.88
C LEU A 31 -36.90 -8.33 7.78
N PRO A 32 -36.15 -7.87 6.76
CA PRO A 32 -35.57 -8.77 5.78
C PRO A 32 -34.58 -9.71 6.49
N VAL A 33 -34.82 -11.00 6.30
CA VAL A 33 -33.94 -12.10 6.67
C VAL A 33 -32.56 -11.82 6.09
N SER A 34 -31.57 -11.83 6.98
CA SER A 34 -30.14 -11.76 6.67
C SER A 34 -29.82 -12.69 5.49
N LEU A 35 -29.52 -12.10 4.32
CA LEU A 35 -28.86 -12.82 3.25
C LEU A 35 -27.43 -13.06 3.74
N ALA A 36 -27.18 -14.30 4.18
CA ALA A 36 -25.83 -14.80 4.35
C ALA A 36 -25.08 -14.61 3.01
N ALA A 37 -24.10 -13.71 3.01
CA ALA A 37 -23.19 -13.55 1.90
C ALA A 37 -22.42 -14.87 1.70
N PRO A 38 -22.29 -15.37 0.46
CA PRO A 38 -21.54 -16.59 0.21
C PRO A 38 -20.06 -16.36 0.55
N SER A 39 -19.57 -17.18 1.48
CA SER A 39 -18.16 -17.40 1.76
C SER A 39 -17.49 -17.98 0.50
N GLY A 40 -16.89 -17.13 -0.34
CA GLY A 40 -16.24 -17.62 -1.56
C GLY A 40 -15.50 -16.63 -2.46
N PHE A 41 -15.49 -15.33 -2.19
CA PHE A 41 -14.77 -14.34 -3.02
C PHE A 41 -14.12 -13.26 -2.16
N TYR A 42 -13.10 -13.63 -1.39
CA TYR A 42 -12.13 -12.65 -0.87
C TYR A 42 -10.86 -12.71 -1.71
N HIS A 43 -10.97 -12.45 -3.01
CA HIS A 43 -9.86 -11.79 -3.68
C HIS A 43 -9.98 -10.33 -3.26
N VAL A 44 -9.28 -9.97 -2.18
CA VAL A 44 -9.12 -8.58 -1.77
C VAL A 44 -8.54 -7.88 -2.99
N LEU A 45 -9.38 -7.08 -3.64
CA LEU A 45 -8.96 -6.16 -4.68
C LEU A 45 -7.83 -5.34 -4.10
N CYS A 46 -6.69 -5.32 -4.81
CA CYS A 46 -5.69 -4.29 -4.69
C CYS A 46 -6.32 -2.96 -5.13
N SER A 47 -7.21 -2.42 -4.29
CA SER A 47 -8.13 -1.33 -4.60
C SER A 47 -7.64 0.00 -4.02
N ALA A 48 -6.32 0.11 -3.81
CA ALA A 48 -5.69 1.36 -3.43
C ALA A 48 -5.24 2.07 -4.71
N MET A 49 -5.68 3.32 -4.89
CA MET A 49 -5.03 4.22 -5.84
C MET A 49 -3.62 4.51 -5.31
N GLY A 50 -2.59 4.36 -6.13
CA GLY A 50 -1.18 4.50 -5.75
C GLY A 50 -0.49 3.20 -5.30
N TRP A 51 0.69 3.32 -4.71
CA TRP A 51 1.55 2.20 -4.30
C TRP A 51 1.92 2.28 -2.82
N GLU A 52 2.32 1.14 -2.25
CA GLU A 52 2.79 1.00 -0.87
C GLU A 52 4.31 0.80 -0.84
N GLU A 53 5.06 1.48 0.03
CA GLU A 53 6.47 1.14 0.31
C GLU A 53 6.63 0.39 1.63
N VAL A 54 7.39 -0.70 1.58
CA VAL A 54 7.77 -1.50 2.75
C VAL A 54 9.29 -1.58 2.83
N SER A 55 9.86 -1.27 3.99
CA SER A 55 11.30 -1.42 4.24
C SER A 55 11.53 -2.70 5.05
N VAL A 56 12.49 -3.52 4.61
CA VAL A 56 12.86 -4.79 5.25
C VAL A 56 14.37 -4.94 5.34
N ARG A 57 14.85 -5.74 6.30
CA ARG A 57 16.26 -6.12 6.41
C ARG A 57 16.43 -7.63 6.50
N GLY A 58 17.24 -8.19 5.62
CA GLY A 58 17.55 -9.61 5.55
C GLY A 58 16.49 -10.47 4.84
N TYR A 59 16.90 -11.67 4.45
CA TYR A 59 16.11 -12.55 3.59
C TYR A 59 14.81 -13.03 4.27
N ALA A 60 14.87 -13.42 5.54
CA ALA A 60 13.71 -13.96 6.26
C ALA A 60 12.56 -12.93 6.36
N GLU A 61 12.88 -11.65 6.53
CA GLU A 61 11.87 -10.60 6.57
C GLU A 61 11.28 -10.34 5.20
N LEU A 62 12.13 -10.24 4.16
CA LEU A 62 11.68 -10.10 2.78
C LEU A 62 10.73 -11.23 2.40
N ASP A 63 11.11 -12.48 2.68
CA ASP A 63 10.35 -13.68 2.35
C ASP A 63 8.99 -13.71 3.07
N ARG A 64 8.91 -13.21 4.31
CA ARG A 64 7.63 -13.02 5.02
C ARG A 64 6.74 -12.01 4.30
N VAL A 65 7.25 -10.80 4.02
CA VAL A 65 6.49 -9.70 3.40
C VAL A 65 6.03 -10.09 2.00
N VAL A 66 6.92 -10.64 1.18
CA VAL A 66 6.59 -11.08 -0.18
C VAL A 66 5.47 -12.11 -0.19
N ARG A 67 5.51 -13.12 0.70
CA ARG A 67 4.42 -14.10 0.80
C ARG A 67 3.09 -13.47 1.19
N GLU A 68 3.10 -12.51 2.10
CA GLU A 68 1.91 -11.79 2.53
C GLU A 68 1.31 -10.98 1.36
N LYS A 69 2.12 -10.12 0.72
CA LYS A 69 1.67 -9.26 -0.38
C LYS A 69 1.26 -10.07 -1.61
N ARG A 70 1.91 -11.21 -1.88
CA ARG A 70 1.51 -12.11 -2.96
C ARG A 70 0.15 -12.76 -2.70
N LYS A 71 -0.16 -13.14 -1.46
CA LYS A 71 -1.49 -13.64 -1.09
C LYS A 71 -2.58 -12.56 -1.26
N ALA A 72 -2.21 -11.30 -1.07
CA ALA A 72 -3.09 -10.15 -1.31
C ALA A 72 -3.24 -9.79 -2.81
N GLY A 73 -2.53 -10.47 -3.72
CA GLY A 73 -2.61 -10.22 -5.16
C GLY A 73 -1.91 -8.94 -5.62
N CYS A 74 -1.00 -8.38 -4.83
CA CYS A 74 -0.23 -7.20 -5.20
C CYS A 74 0.84 -7.51 -6.26
N ALA A 75 1.09 -6.57 -7.18
CA ALA A 75 2.33 -6.52 -7.93
C ALA A 75 3.47 -6.12 -6.97
N ILE A 76 4.58 -6.85 -6.98
CA ILE A 76 5.68 -6.64 -6.01
C ILE A 76 6.95 -6.30 -6.75
N PHE A 77 7.55 -5.17 -6.41
CA PHE A 77 8.86 -4.74 -6.89
C PHE A 77 9.81 -4.69 -5.70
N VAL A 78 10.96 -5.36 -5.80
CA VAL A 78 11.94 -5.41 -4.71
C VAL A 78 13.23 -4.74 -5.16
N TYR A 79 13.63 -3.71 -4.42
CA TYR A 79 14.92 -3.05 -4.58
C TYR A 79 15.89 -3.56 -3.51
N PHE A 80 16.90 -4.32 -3.94
CA PHE A 80 17.94 -4.86 -3.09
C PHE A 80 19.09 -3.87 -2.99
N SER A 81 19.44 -3.49 -1.76
CA SER A 81 20.48 -2.52 -1.44
C SER A 81 21.39 -3.06 -0.35
N GLY A 82 22.67 -2.69 -0.39
CA GLY A 82 23.56 -2.92 0.75
C GLY A 82 23.07 -2.19 2.00
N ASP A 83 23.24 -2.78 3.17
CA ASP A 83 22.89 -2.15 4.44
C ASP A 83 23.41 -0.72 4.56
N LYS A 84 22.51 0.16 5.03
CA LYS A 84 22.86 1.51 5.44
C LYS A 84 23.50 1.47 6.82
N ASP A 85 24.60 2.20 6.95
CA ASP A 85 25.19 2.49 8.25
C ASP A 85 24.18 3.27 9.11
N PRO A 86 23.89 2.85 10.35
CA PRO A 86 22.86 3.49 11.17
C PRO A 86 23.15 4.94 11.55
N ALA A 87 24.43 5.35 11.59
CA ALA A 87 24.81 6.70 11.98
C ALA A 87 24.72 7.70 10.81
N THR A 88 25.09 7.27 9.60
CA THR A 88 25.15 8.13 8.41
C THR A 88 23.96 7.95 7.46
N GLY A 89 23.26 6.81 7.53
CA GLY A 89 22.21 6.43 6.58
C GLY A 89 22.74 6.07 5.19
N ILE A 90 24.06 5.93 5.02
CA ILE A 90 24.72 5.68 3.75
C ILE A 90 24.98 4.17 3.60
N SER A 91 24.65 3.61 2.44
CA SER A 91 24.94 2.21 2.13
C SER A 91 26.45 1.98 2.03
N TRP A 92 26.94 0.82 2.48
CA TRP A 92 28.32 0.42 2.22
C TRP A 92 28.63 0.22 0.72
N CYS A 93 27.59 0.12 -0.12
CA CYS A 93 27.70 -0.02 -1.57
C CYS A 93 27.56 1.34 -2.28
N PRO A 94 28.63 1.87 -2.91
CA PRO A 94 28.59 3.14 -3.64
C PRO A 94 27.55 3.15 -4.77
N ASP A 95 27.36 2.03 -5.46
CA ASP A 95 26.37 1.91 -6.54
C ASP A 95 24.95 1.99 -5.99
N CYS A 96 24.68 1.42 -4.81
CA CYS A 96 23.38 1.58 -4.16
C CYS A 96 23.10 3.05 -3.79
N VAL A 97 24.12 3.79 -3.32
CA VAL A 97 24.00 5.23 -3.01
C VAL A 97 23.67 6.03 -4.27
N LYS A 98 24.28 5.69 -5.41
CA LYS A 98 24.06 6.35 -6.69
C LYS A 98 22.70 6.01 -7.30
N ALA A 99 22.28 4.74 -7.26
CA ALA A 99 21.04 4.27 -7.88
C ALA A 99 19.77 4.61 -7.10
N GLU A 100 19.84 4.63 -5.76
CA GLU A 100 18.64 4.84 -4.92
C GLU A 100 17.85 6.12 -5.28
N PRO A 101 18.46 7.31 -5.46
CA PRO A 101 17.69 8.50 -5.84
C PRO A 101 17.02 8.37 -7.23
N ILE A 102 17.62 7.62 -8.15
CA ILE A 102 17.08 7.38 -9.50
C ILE A 102 15.86 6.46 -9.39
N GLY A 103 16.01 5.32 -8.69
CA GLY A 103 14.91 4.40 -8.44
C GLY A 103 13.73 5.05 -7.72
N ARG A 104 14.02 5.90 -6.71
CA ARG A 104 13.00 6.63 -5.96
C ARG A 104 12.26 7.67 -6.81
N ALA A 105 12.95 8.36 -7.73
CA ALA A 105 12.32 9.33 -8.62
C ALA A 105 11.29 8.69 -9.57
N GLU A 106 11.49 7.42 -9.92
CA GLU A 106 10.60 6.69 -10.84
C GLU A 106 9.43 5.97 -10.14
N LEU A 107 9.34 5.96 -8.80
CA LEU A 107 8.27 5.25 -8.07
C LEU A 107 6.86 5.71 -8.45
N GLN A 108 6.70 6.96 -8.90
CA GLN A 108 5.44 7.48 -9.42
C GLN A 108 4.90 6.72 -10.64
N ASN A 109 5.73 5.92 -11.31
CA ASN A 109 5.35 5.09 -12.44
C ASN A 109 4.91 3.67 -12.05
N LEU A 110 4.93 3.32 -10.76
CA LEU A 110 4.44 2.03 -10.29
C LEU A 110 2.94 1.88 -10.56
N PRO A 111 2.45 0.67 -10.84
CA PRO A 111 1.03 0.44 -11.05
C PRO A 111 0.25 0.62 -9.75
N ASP A 112 -1.03 0.99 -9.88
CA ASP A 112 -1.92 1.09 -8.73
C ASP A 112 -2.04 -0.25 -7.99
N GLY A 113 -2.01 -0.19 -6.66
CA GLY A 113 -1.95 -1.36 -5.79
C GLY A 113 -0.59 -2.06 -5.72
N ALA A 114 0.44 -1.58 -6.42
CA ALA A 114 1.77 -2.17 -6.32
C ALA A 114 2.40 -1.97 -4.93
N VAL A 115 3.30 -2.88 -4.60
CA VAL A 115 4.15 -2.80 -3.40
C VAL A 115 5.60 -2.68 -3.82
N PHE A 116 6.25 -1.60 -3.41
CA PHE A 116 7.68 -1.42 -3.50
C PHE A 116 8.35 -1.85 -2.19
N ILE A 117 9.27 -2.80 -2.25
CA ILE A 117 9.99 -3.31 -1.09
C ILE A 117 11.45 -2.84 -1.17
N TYR A 118 11.86 -1.98 -0.24
CA TYR A 118 13.27 -1.64 -0.05
C TYR A 118 13.93 -2.68 0.87
N CYS A 119 14.75 -3.56 0.30
CA CYS A 119 15.39 -4.66 1.01
C CYS A 119 16.87 -4.38 1.25
N GLN A 120 17.23 -4.20 2.52
CA GLN A 120 18.62 -4.17 2.98
C GLN A 120 19.14 -5.60 3.11
N VAL A 121 20.12 -5.96 2.27
CA VAL A 121 20.56 -7.36 2.12
C VAL A 121 21.45 -7.87 3.25
N GLY A 122 21.91 -7.01 4.14
CA GLY A 122 22.93 -7.31 5.14
C GLY A 122 24.22 -6.52 4.92
N ASP A 123 25.20 -6.78 5.78
CA ASP A 123 26.52 -6.19 5.66
C ASP A 123 27.29 -6.73 4.44
N ARG A 124 28.40 -6.07 4.12
CA ARG A 124 29.24 -6.41 2.97
C ARG A 124 29.85 -7.81 3.07
N ALA A 125 30.10 -8.33 4.28
CA ALA A 125 30.71 -9.64 4.46
C ALA A 125 29.70 -10.74 4.14
N TYR A 126 28.48 -10.63 4.67
CA TYR A 126 27.35 -11.49 4.34
C TYR A 126 27.06 -11.47 2.83
N TRP A 127 27.03 -10.29 2.20
CA TRP A 127 26.76 -10.20 0.76
C TRP A 127 27.80 -10.91 -0.12
N LYS A 128 29.06 -10.94 0.31
CA LYS A 128 30.16 -11.62 -0.41
C LYS A 128 30.10 -13.13 -0.32
N ASP A 129 29.43 -13.69 0.68
CA ASP A 129 29.26 -15.12 0.81
C ASP A 129 28.39 -15.66 -0.34
N PRO A 130 28.92 -16.53 -1.23
CA PRO A 130 28.13 -17.12 -2.32
C PRO A 130 26.96 -17.98 -1.81
N ASP A 131 27.04 -18.47 -0.57
CA ASP A 131 26.03 -19.31 0.06
C ASP A 131 24.96 -18.54 0.84
N ASN A 132 24.96 -17.20 0.78
CA ASN A 132 23.89 -16.41 1.39
C ASN A 132 22.53 -16.67 0.72
N GLU A 133 21.46 -16.46 1.47
CA GLU A 133 20.10 -16.81 1.07
C GLU A 133 19.62 -16.04 -0.17
N PHE A 134 20.04 -14.79 -0.36
CA PHE A 134 19.68 -14.02 -1.55
C PHE A 134 20.31 -14.62 -2.81
N ARG A 135 21.58 -15.03 -2.75
CA ARG A 135 22.28 -15.65 -3.88
C ARG A 135 21.73 -17.04 -4.19
N LYS A 136 21.46 -17.87 -3.17
CA LYS A 136 20.94 -19.23 -3.36
C LYS A 136 19.50 -19.25 -3.85
N ASN A 137 18.63 -18.45 -3.23
CA ASN A 137 17.20 -18.55 -3.45
C ASN A 137 16.70 -17.63 -4.58
N LEU A 138 17.30 -16.45 -4.72
CA LEU A 138 16.88 -15.46 -5.73
C LEU A 138 17.89 -15.29 -6.88
N LYS A 139 19.05 -15.95 -6.81
CA LYS A 139 20.10 -15.89 -7.84
C LYS A 139 20.52 -14.45 -8.15
N LEU A 140 20.58 -13.61 -7.11
CA LEU A 140 21.09 -12.24 -7.25
C LEU A 140 22.60 -12.27 -7.48
N THR A 141 23.06 -11.52 -8.47
CA THR A 141 24.46 -11.44 -8.86
C THR A 141 25.16 -10.23 -8.24
N GLY A 142 24.46 -9.09 -8.13
CA GLY A 142 24.97 -7.82 -7.62
C GLY A 142 23.93 -7.01 -6.85
N VAL A 143 24.39 -5.96 -6.16
CA VAL A 143 23.55 -4.89 -5.62
C VAL A 143 24.08 -3.55 -6.13
N PRO A 144 23.21 -2.59 -6.49
CA PRO A 144 21.75 -2.64 -6.41
C PRO A 144 21.14 -3.63 -7.42
N THR A 145 19.98 -4.19 -7.09
CA THR A 145 19.15 -4.93 -8.05
C THR A 145 17.70 -4.51 -7.84
N LEU A 146 16.99 -4.18 -8.92
CA LEU A 146 15.54 -3.98 -8.92
C LEU A 146 14.87 -5.16 -9.61
N LEU A 147 13.96 -5.85 -8.93
CA LEU A 147 13.33 -7.09 -9.40
C LEU A 147 11.80 -6.94 -9.38
N LYS A 148 11.13 -7.26 -10.50
CA LYS A 148 9.69 -7.52 -10.52
C LYS A 148 9.44 -8.95 -10.03
N TYR A 149 9.02 -9.09 -8.78
CA TYR A 149 8.99 -10.37 -8.09
C TYR A 149 8.01 -11.35 -8.75
N GLY A 150 8.44 -12.61 -8.93
CA GLY A 150 7.66 -13.64 -9.62
C GLY A 150 7.85 -13.65 -11.15
N THR A 151 8.67 -12.75 -11.70
CA THR A 151 9.05 -12.70 -13.11
C THR A 151 10.57 -12.78 -13.27
N PRO A 152 11.11 -13.05 -14.48
CA PRO A 152 12.55 -12.96 -14.72
C PRO A 152 13.06 -11.51 -14.89
N GLN A 153 12.16 -10.51 -14.98
CA GLN A 153 12.52 -9.13 -15.25
C GLN A 153 13.23 -8.49 -14.05
N LYS A 154 14.46 -8.02 -14.27
CA LYS A 154 15.28 -7.33 -13.27
C LYS A 154 16.26 -6.37 -13.93
N LEU A 155 16.65 -5.35 -13.18
CA LEU A 155 17.76 -4.46 -13.49
C LEU A 155 18.85 -4.68 -12.45
N VAL A 156 20.09 -4.83 -12.88
CA VAL A 156 21.25 -5.13 -12.02
C VAL A 156 22.30 -4.03 -12.18
N GLU A 157 22.80 -3.53 -11.05
CA GLU A 157 23.94 -2.60 -10.96
C GLU A 157 23.77 -1.38 -11.87
N GLU A 158 24.52 -1.30 -12.97
CA GLU A 158 24.50 -0.15 -13.89
C GLU A 158 23.14 0.10 -14.53
N GLU A 159 22.34 -0.95 -14.73
CA GLU A 159 20.99 -0.84 -15.27
C GLU A 159 20.07 -0.04 -14.33
N CYS A 160 20.33 -0.08 -13.01
CA CYS A 160 19.62 0.73 -12.02
C CYS A 160 19.97 2.23 -12.10
N PHE A 161 21.01 2.61 -12.84
CA PHE A 161 21.36 4.02 -13.05
C PHE A 161 20.60 4.66 -14.22
N ASN A 162 19.82 3.87 -14.97
CA ASN A 162 19.07 4.37 -16.11
C ASN A 162 17.59 4.56 -15.73
N PRO A 163 17.11 5.81 -15.57
CA PRO A 163 15.71 6.07 -15.20
C PRO A 163 14.71 5.50 -16.20
N GLU A 164 15.06 5.46 -17.49
CA GLU A 164 14.18 4.90 -18.52
C GLU A 164 14.02 3.38 -18.34
N LEU A 165 15.09 2.64 -18.02
CA LEU A 165 14.99 1.21 -17.74
C LEU A 165 14.14 0.96 -16.48
N VAL A 166 14.35 1.75 -15.43
CA VAL A 166 13.58 1.65 -14.18
C VAL A 166 12.10 1.88 -14.45
N ARG A 167 11.78 2.95 -15.19
CA ARG A 167 10.41 3.26 -15.59
C ARG A 167 9.79 2.14 -16.42
N MET A 168 10.49 1.62 -17.42
CA MET A 168 9.99 0.52 -18.25
C MET A 168 9.69 -0.72 -17.41
N LEU A 169 10.57 -1.07 -16.46
CA LEU A 169 10.33 -2.20 -15.56
C LEU A 169 9.06 -2.01 -14.72
N PHE A 170 8.78 -0.80 -14.25
CA PHE A 170 7.56 -0.50 -13.47
C PHE A 170 6.28 -0.56 -14.30
N GLN A 171 6.36 -0.27 -15.61
CA GLN A 171 5.20 -0.18 -16.49
C GLN A 171 4.94 -1.47 -17.29
N GLU A 172 5.83 -2.47 -17.22
CA GLU A 172 5.68 -3.74 -17.93
C GLU A 172 4.61 -4.62 -17.25
N ASP A 173 3.70 -5.23 -18.03
CA ASP A 173 2.59 -6.08 -17.56
C ASP A 173 3.05 -7.44 -17.01
#